data_AF-A0A024XB87-F1
#
_entry.id   AF-A0A024XB87-F1
#
_cell.length_a   1.000
_cell.length_b   1.000
_cell.length_c   1.000
_cell.angle_alpha   90.00
_cell.angle_beta   90.00
_cell.angle_gamma   90.00
#
_symmetry.space_group_name_H-M   'P 1'
#
loop_
_entity.id
_entity.type
_entity.pdbx_description
1 polymer ?
#
loop_
_entity_poly.entity_id
_entity_poly.type
_entity_poly.pdbx_seq_one_letter_code
_entity_poly.pdbx_strand_id
1 'polypeptide(L)'
;ICRRCFRGLFKSIKGPSITHSVLFGICGGLVYYGSYYFYRFLKITYFDTQHVSNESRRRYMEKQMLFYNDFGYDLSMKYIGNLCKYYDPVALRLPFQPLDDKYRL
;
A
#
# COMPACT_ATOMS: atom_id res chain seq x y z
N ILE A 1 46.08 31.47 25.58
CA ILE A 1 44.85 31.32 24.75
C ILE A 1 44.02 30.21 25.40
N CYS A 2 42.68 30.23 25.39
CA CYS A 2 41.79 29.25 26.06
C CYS A 2 41.41 29.42 27.56
N ARG A 3 41.18 30.63 28.07
CA ARG A 3 40.29 30.84 29.24
C ARG A 3 39.01 31.62 28.91
N ARG A 4 39.07 32.56 27.96
CA ARG A 4 37.89 33.34 27.49
C ARG A 4 36.92 32.51 26.63
N CYS A 5 37.41 31.68 25.70
CA CYS A 5 36.57 30.80 24.88
C CYS A 5 35.82 29.76 25.74
N PHE A 6 36.52 29.12 26.69
CA PHE A 6 35.89 28.18 27.63
C PHE A 6 34.86 28.87 28.54
N ARG A 7 35.10 30.11 28.98
CA ARG A 7 34.10 30.91 29.72
C ARG A 7 32.89 31.28 28.87
N GLY A 8 33.07 31.62 27.59
CA GLY A 8 31.97 31.91 26.67
C GLY A 8 31.11 30.67 26.38
N LEU A 9 31.75 29.52 26.15
CA LEU A 9 31.08 28.23 25.96
C LEU A 9 30.32 27.81 27.24
N PHE A 10 30.94 27.92 28.42
CA PHE A 10 30.28 27.65 29.70
C PHE A 10 29.10 28.59 29.96
N LYS A 11 29.21 29.87 29.58
CA LYS A 11 28.10 30.83 29.72
C LYS A 11 26.96 30.53 28.75
N SER A 12 27.26 29.95 27.59
CA SER A 12 26.27 29.48 26.61
C SER A 12 25.60 28.14 26.98
N ILE A 13 26.26 27.31 27.79
CA ILE A 13 25.76 25.97 28.21
C ILE A 13 25.10 26.02 29.60
N LYS A 14 25.49 26.96 30.47
CA LYS A 14 25.04 26.99 31.87
C LYS A 14 24.53 28.36 32.34
N GLY A 15 24.72 29.43 31.55
CA GLY A 15 24.21 30.77 31.85
C GLY A 15 22.94 31.08 31.06
N PRO A 16 22.08 32.00 31.54
CA PRO A 16 20.93 32.47 30.78
C PRO A 16 21.40 33.28 29.58
N SER A 17 21.41 32.67 28.40
CA SER A 17 21.74 33.30 27.11
C SER A 17 20.76 32.84 26.03
N ILE A 18 20.64 33.62 24.95
CA ILE A 18 19.80 33.29 23.79
C ILE A 18 20.17 31.92 23.22
N THR A 19 21.47 31.60 23.18
CA THR A 19 21.99 30.31 22.71
C THR A 19 21.58 29.14 23.62
N HIS A 20 21.51 29.34 24.94
CA HIS A 20 21.02 28.33 25.87
C HIS A 20 19.54 28.02 25.66
N SER A 21 18.72 29.05 25.40
CA SER A 21 17.29 28.88 25.09
C SER A 21 17.06 28.14 23.78
N VAL A 22 17.86 28.41 22.74
CA VAL A 22 17.78 27.67 21.46
C VAL A 22 18.16 26.19 21.66
N LEU A 23 19.24 25.91 22.38
CA LEU A 23 19.63 24.53 22.70
C LEU A 23 18.57 23.81 23.55
N PHE A 24 17.99 24.49 24.53
CA PHE A 24 16.90 23.94 25.33
C PHE A 24 15.65 23.64 24.47
N GLY A 25 15.33 24.50 23.51
CA GLY A 25 14.25 24.25 22.54
C GLY A 25 14.51 23.02 21.67
N ILE A 26 15.75 22.86 21.18
CA ILE A 26 16.15 21.67 20.40
C ILE A 26 16.05 20.40 21.25
N CYS A 27 16.61 20.40 22.47
CA CYS A 27 16.53 19.27 23.38
C CYS A 27 15.08 18.96 23.78
N GLY A 28 14.26 19.98 24.02
CA GLY A 28 12.83 19.82 24.29
C GLY A 28 12.10 19.15 23.12
N GLY A 29 12.39 19.55 21.88
CA GLY A 29 11.85 18.90 20.69
C GLY A 29 12.26 17.43 20.59
N LEU A 30 13.54 17.12 20.83
CA LEU A 30 14.03 15.74 20.81
C LEU A 30 13.39 14.87 21.89
N VAL A 31 13.24 15.38 23.11
CA VAL A 31 12.57 14.66 24.21
C VAL A 31 11.08 14.48 23.93
N TYR A 32 10.42 15.49 23.37
CA TYR A 32 9.01 15.40 22.99
C TYR A 32 8.77 14.32 21.94
N TYR A 33 9.49 14.35 20.83
CA TYR A 33 9.36 13.31 19.80
C TYR A 33 9.82 11.95 20.32
N GLY A 34 10.90 11.89 21.12
CA GLY A 34 11.36 10.65 21.75
C GLY A 34 10.28 10.00 22.61
N SER A 35 9.60 10.77 23.46
CA SER A 35 8.51 10.26 24.29
C SER A 35 7.27 9.89 23.46
N TYR A 36 6.97 10.62 22.39
CA TYR A 36 5.92 10.25 21.44
C TYR A 36 6.19 8.90 20.76
N TYR A 37 7.40 8.67 20.25
CA TYR A 37 7.78 7.38 19.67
C TYR A 37 7.72 6.25 20.70
N PHE A 38 8.13 6.51 21.94
CA PHE A 38 8.03 5.54 23.02
C PHE A 38 6.58 5.19 23.36
N TYR A 39 5.69 6.19 23.42
CA TYR A 39 4.25 5.97 23.58
C TYR A 39 3.68 5.13 22.42
N ARG A 40 4.06 5.45 21.17
CA ARG A 40 3.63 4.68 19.99
C ARG A 40 4.13 3.24 20.04
N PHE A 41 5.37 3.02 20.48
CA PHE A 41 5.92 1.68 20.68
C PHE A 41 5.05 0.89 21.66
N LEU A 42 4.76 1.44 22.85
CA LEU A 42 3.90 0.76 23.83
C LEU A 42 2.49 0.51 23.29
N LYS A 43 1.88 1.48 22.59
CA LYS A 43 0.55 1.32 22.00
C LYS A 43 0.53 0.20 20.97
N ILE A 44 1.50 0.16 20.07
CA ILE A 44 1.53 -0.81 18.96
C ILE A 44 1.83 -2.21 19.50
N THR A 45 2.78 -2.33 20.43
CA THR A 45 3.21 -3.63 20.95
C THR A 45 2.15 -4.28 21.83
N TYR A 46 1.43 -3.51 22.67
CA TYR A 46 0.56 -4.08 23.69
C TYR A 46 -0.94 -3.80 23.47
N PHE A 47 -1.30 -2.75 22.73
CA PHE A 47 -2.68 -2.25 22.64
C PHE A 47 -3.17 -2.06 21.21
N ASP A 48 -2.70 -2.89 20.26
CA ASP A 48 -3.09 -2.78 18.84
C ASP A 48 -3.76 -4.03 18.29
N THR A 49 -5.06 -4.18 18.58
CA THR A 49 -5.91 -5.22 17.99
C THR A 49 -6.41 -4.83 16.59
N GLN A 50 -6.48 -3.52 16.30
CA GLN A 50 -7.02 -2.99 15.06
C GLN A 50 -6.15 -3.33 13.85
N HIS A 51 -4.82 -3.37 14.03
CA HIS A 51 -3.91 -3.74 12.95
C HIS A 51 -4.24 -5.14 12.40
N VAL A 52 -4.32 -6.14 13.28
CA VAL A 52 -4.59 -7.53 12.90
C VAL A 52 -5.99 -7.69 12.29
N SER A 53 -7.00 -7.01 12.85
CA SER A 53 -8.37 -7.07 12.30
C SER A 53 -8.43 -6.48 10.90
N ASN A 54 -7.74 -5.36 10.66
CA ASN A 54 -7.74 -4.70 9.36
C ASN A 54 -6.99 -5.52 8.31
N GLU A 55 -5.85 -6.12 8.66
CA GLU A 55 -5.11 -7.00 7.76
C GLU A 55 -5.88 -8.27 7.39
N SER A 56 -6.58 -8.86 8.36
CA SER A 56 -7.48 -10.00 8.10
C SER A 56 -8.61 -9.59 7.15
N ARG A 57 -9.26 -8.44 7.41
CA ARG A 57 -10.33 -7.91 6.57
C ARG A 57 -9.84 -7.61 5.15
N ARG A 58 -8.66 -7.02 5.00
CA ARG A 58 -8.06 -6.74 3.69
C ARG A 58 -7.86 -8.02 2.88
N ARG A 59 -7.23 -9.04 3.47
CA ARG A 59 -7.03 -10.34 2.80
C ARG A 59 -8.34 -11.02 2.42
N TYR A 60 -9.39 -10.87 3.23
CA TYR A 60 -10.73 -11.36 2.88
C TYR A 60 -11.28 -10.65 1.64
N MET A 61 -11.18 -9.31 1.59
CA MET A 61 -11.66 -8.52 0.45
C MET A 61 -10.87 -8.84 -0.84
N GLU A 62 -9.57 -9.06 -0.73
CA GLU A 62 -8.73 -9.46 -1.88
C GLU A 62 -9.18 -10.81 -2.46
N LYS A 63 -9.46 -11.81 -1.62
CA LYS A 63 -10.00 -13.10 -2.09
C LYS A 63 -11.38 -12.96 -2.71
N GLN A 64 -12.24 -12.14 -2.11
CA GLN A 64 -13.58 -11.89 -2.63
C GLN A 64 -13.52 -11.22 -4.01
N MET A 65 -12.60 -10.27 -4.20
CA MET A 65 -12.37 -9.60 -5.48
C MET A 65 -11.94 -10.59 -6.57
N LEU A 66 -10.94 -11.45 -6.27
CA LEU A 66 -10.46 -12.47 -7.20
C LEU A 66 -11.58 -13.44 -7.60
N PHE A 67 -12.36 -13.92 -6.62
CA PHE A 67 -13.49 -14.81 -6.88
C PHE A 67 -14.52 -14.20 -7.84
N TYR A 68 -14.92 -12.94 -7.61
CA TYR A 68 -15.89 -12.28 -8.50
C TYR A 68 -15.32 -11.98 -9.88
N ASN A 69 -14.03 -11.74 -9.97
CA ASN A 69 -13.35 -11.53 -11.24
C ASN A 69 -13.37 -12.83 -12.08
N ASP A 70 -12.95 -13.95 -11.51
CA ASP A 70 -13.00 -15.27 -12.16
C ASP A 70 -14.43 -15.66 -12.53
N PHE A 71 -15.38 -15.47 -11.61
CA PHE A 71 -16.80 -15.74 -11.86
C PHE A 71 -17.35 -14.89 -13.03
N GLY A 72 -16.96 -13.62 -13.10
CA GLY A 72 -17.33 -12.74 -14.21
C GLY A 72 -16.76 -13.22 -15.54
N TYR A 73 -15.50 -13.66 -15.56
CA TYR A 73 -14.87 -14.25 -16.74
C TYR A 73 -15.58 -15.53 -17.17
N ASP A 74 -15.84 -16.47 -16.26
CA ASP A 74 -16.55 -17.71 -16.56
C ASP A 74 -17.94 -17.47 -17.15
N LEU A 75 -18.67 -16.49 -16.61
CA LEU A 75 -19.98 -16.13 -17.12
C LEU A 75 -19.89 -15.57 -18.55
N SER A 76 -18.92 -14.69 -18.80
CA SER A 76 -18.68 -14.13 -20.15
C SER A 76 -18.24 -15.19 -21.15
N MET A 77 -17.41 -16.15 -20.75
CA MET A 77 -16.98 -17.26 -21.60
C MET A 77 -18.13 -18.18 -21.96
N LYS A 78 -19.03 -18.47 -21.01
CA LYS A 78 -20.25 -19.24 -21.28
C LYS A 78 -21.16 -18.53 -22.28
N TYR A 79 -21.27 -17.21 -22.17
CA TYR A 79 -22.02 -16.41 -23.15
C TYR A 79 -21.42 -16.53 -24.56
N ILE A 80 -20.10 -16.38 -24.70
CA ILE A 80 -19.40 -16.54 -25.98
C ILE A 80 -19.54 -17.96 -26.52
N GLY A 81 -19.38 -18.98 -25.67
CA GLY A 81 -19.57 -20.38 -26.05
C GLY A 81 -20.99 -20.68 -26.52
N ASN A 82 -22.01 -19.97 -26.01
CA ASN A 82 -23.37 -20.10 -26.51
C ASN A 82 -23.53 -19.52 -27.93
N LEU A 83 -22.73 -18.52 -28.33
CA LEU A 83 -22.72 -17.99 -29.69
C LEU A 83 -22.22 -19.01 -30.71
N CYS A 84 -21.32 -19.91 -30.31
CA CYS A 84 -20.83 -20.99 -31.18
C CYS A 84 -21.97 -21.90 -31.67
N LYS A 85 -23.08 -22.02 -30.93
CA LYS A 85 -24.27 -22.78 -31.40
C LYS A 85 -24.91 -22.17 -32.64
N TYR A 86 -24.78 -20.86 -32.81
CA TYR A 86 -25.32 -20.13 -33.95
C TYR A 86 -24.31 -19.95 -35.08
N TYR A 87 -23.08 -20.42 -34.89
CA TYR A 87 -22.04 -20.35 -35.91
C TYR A 87 -22.25 -21.46 -36.95
N ASP A 88 -22.51 -21.05 -38.19
CA ASP A 88 -22.53 -21.95 -39.34
C ASP A 88 -21.28 -21.71 -40.21
N PRO A 89 -20.30 -22.64 -40.21
CA PRO A 89 -19.09 -22.48 -41.00
C PRO A 89 -19.35 -22.57 -42.50
N VAL A 90 -20.45 -23.20 -42.94
CA VAL A 90 -20.77 -23.38 -44.36
C VAL A 90 -21.20 -22.06 -44.99
N ALA A 91 -21.80 -21.17 -44.21
CA ALA A 91 -22.19 -19.83 -44.66
C ALA A 91 -20.98 -18.95 -45.07
N LEU A 92 -19.77 -19.28 -44.63
CA LEU A 92 -18.54 -18.57 -44.99
C LEU A 92 -17.94 -19.03 -46.33
N ARG A 93 -18.44 -20.13 -46.89
CA ARG A 93 -17.96 -20.67 -48.17
C ARG A 93 -18.47 -19.82 -49.32
N LEU A 94 -17.57 -19.38 -50.21
CA LEU A 94 -17.98 -18.75 -51.46
C LEU A 94 -18.66 -19.77 -52.39
N PRO A 95 -19.63 -19.34 -53.22
CA PRO A 95 -20.25 -20.20 -54.21
C PRO A 95 -19.18 -20.90 -55.08
N PHE A 96 -19.39 -22.20 -55.34
CA PHE A 96 -18.49 -23.06 -56.16
C PHE A 96 -17.06 -23.27 -55.65
N GLN A 97 -16.71 -22.79 -54.45
CA GLN A 97 -15.43 -23.10 -53.80
C GLN A 97 -15.61 -24.15 -52.70
N PRO A 98 -14.58 -24.99 -52.42
CA PRO A 98 -14.60 -25.91 -51.28
C PRO A 98 -14.57 -25.12 -49.96
N LEU A 99 -15.12 -25.72 -48.89
CA LEU A 99 -15.02 -25.14 -47.55
C LEU A 99 -13.59 -25.31 -47.04
N ASP A 100 -13.01 -24.22 -46.53
CA ASP A 100 -11.69 -24.21 -45.92
C ASP A 100 -11.76 -24.82 -44.50
N ASP A 101 -10.89 -25.78 -44.21
CA ASP A 101 -10.83 -26.50 -42.92
C ASP A 101 -10.48 -25.57 -41.75
N LYS A 102 -9.93 -24.38 -42.01
CA LYS A 102 -9.67 -23.35 -41.00
C LYS A 102 -10.92 -22.90 -40.22
N TYR A 103 -12.09 -22.95 -40.85
CA TYR A 103 -13.34 -22.44 -40.26
C TYR A 103 -14.20 -23.53 -39.61
N ARG A 104 -13.72 -24.78 -39.61
CA ARG A 104 -14.36 -25.87 -38.88
C ARG A 104 -13.91 -25.79 -37.43
N LEU A 105 -14.77 -25.22 -36.56
CA LEU A 105 -14.64 -25.35 -35.10
C LEU A 105 -14.66 -26.82 -34.68
#